data_AF-A0A067M3J7-F1
#
_entry.id   AF-A0A067M3J7-F1
#
_cell.length_a   1.000
_cell.length_b   1.000
_cell.length_c   1.000
_cell.angle_alpha   90.00
_cell.angle_beta   90.00
_cell.angle_gamma   90.00
#
_symmetry.space_group_name_H-M   'P 1'
#
loop_
_entity.id
_entity.type
_entity.pdbx_description
1 polymer ?
#
loop_
_entity_poly.entity_id
_entity_poly.type
_entity_poly.pdbx_seq_one_letter_code
_entity_poly.pdbx_strand_id
1 'polypeptide(L)'
;MGLEDKSLQDCVKILSCWVNLEECEESADIRDTDVISRIYSPSTPAYIDLHFTYHYRQRAFAGNNEWHYAVGYKLHSSPSGNLPDPAALEKEVPPSGMAPKKMHQQHGWEPLCFGESKSSGVPPKKEDVAGLYEILFGPLPEPPKRSSEALKVEQKRRLVRTIRVLLAAVGIDYRIAVEKGEKDVPPGRKGDGIHWKLDAKSDKQFAKRARKACGFQLPTK
;
A
#
# COMPACT_ATOMS: atom_id res chain seq x y z
N MET A 1 -18.49 8.96 4.30
CA MET A 1 -17.83 9.76 3.24
C MET A 1 -18.85 9.85 2.12
N GLY A 2 -19.32 11.05 1.77
CA GLY A 2 -20.38 11.28 0.78
C GLY A 2 -19.85 11.33 -0.64
N LEU A 3 -18.93 10.42 -0.99
CA LEU A 3 -18.45 10.26 -2.36
C LEU A 3 -19.41 9.31 -3.08
N GLU A 4 -19.78 9.64 -4.31
CA GLU A 4 -20.61 8.75 -5.15
C GLU A 4 -19.90 7.41 -5.37
N ASP A 5 -20.68 6.33 -5.50
CA ASP A 5 -20.12 5.02 -5.80
C ASP A 5 -19.27 5.09 -7.08
N LYS A 6 -18.06 4.53 -7.02
CA LYS A 6 -17.02 4.51 -8.07
C LYS A 6 -16.24 5.81 -8.33
N SER A 7 -16.59 6.94 -7.71
CA SER A 7 -15.82 8.20 -7.86
C SER A 7 -14.32 8.07 -7.56
N LEU A 8 -13.94 7.17 -6.64
CA LEU A 8 -12.53 6.88 -6.34
C LEU A 8 -11.81 6.10 -7.43
N GLN A 9 -12.52 5.32 -8.26
CA GLN A 9 -11.90 4.57 -9.36
C GLN A 9 -11.40 5.54 -10.44
N ASP A 10 -12.19 6.57 -10.74
CA ASP A 10 -11.82 7.60 -11.73
C ASP A 10 -10.64 8.47 -11.25
N CYS A 11 -10.36 8.47 -9.95
CA CYS A 11 -9.24 9.18 -9.35
C CYS A 11 -7.91 8.42 -9.47
N VAL A 12 -7.90 7.16 -9.92
CA VAL A 12 -6.68 6.35 -10.00
C VAL A 12 -6.26 6.13 -11.45
N LYS A 13 -5.00 6.42 -11.76
CA LYS A 13 -4.39 6.15 -13.06
C LYS A 13 -3.17 5.25 -12.89
N ILE A 14 -3.13 4.12 -13.60
CA ILE A 14 -1.92 3.33 -13.73
C ILE A 14 -1.01 4.01 -14.76
N LEU A 15 0.20 4.38 -14.35
CA LEU A 15 1.17 5.07 -15.19
C LEU A 15 2.14 4.09 -15.84
N SER A 16 2.56 3.08 -15.09
CA SER A 16 3.39 1.97 -15.56
C SER A 16 3.03 0.68 -14.82
N CYS A 17 3.09 -0.44 -15.52
CA CYS A 17 2.85 -1.76 -14.97
C CYS A 17 3.69 -2.77 -15.73
N TRP A 18 4.67 -3.35 -15.05
CA TRP A 18 5.51 -4.41 -15.54
C TRP A 18 5.42 -5.60 -14.60
N VAL A 19 5.21 -6.79 -15.18
CA VAL A 19 5.07 -8.04 -14.44
C VAL A 19 5.90 -9.11 -15.13
N ASN A 20 6.70 -9.82 -14.34
CA ASN A 20 7.41 -11.00 -14.75
C ASN A 20 6.81 -12.22 -14.04
N LEU A 21 6.40 -13.22 -14.81
CA LEU A 21 5.82 -14.45 -14.31
C LEU A 21 6.89 -15.55 -14.34
N GLU A 22 6.98 -16.33 -13.27
CA GLU A 22 7.73 -17.59 -13.28
C GLU A 22 6.80 -18.67 -13.83
N GLU A 23 7.08 -19.17 -15.03
CA GLU A 23 6.38 -20.31 -15.60
C GLU A 23 6.75 -21.57 -14.81
N CYS A 24 5.82 -22.06 -13.98
CA CYS A 24 5.88 -23.39 -13.38
C CYS A 24 4.76 -24.27 -13.96
N GLU A 25 4.98 -25.59 -14.00
CA GLU A 25 4.07 -26.55 -14.66
C GLU A 25 2.61 -26.52 -14.16
N GLU A 26 2.36 -25.98 -12.96
CA GLU A 26 1.04 -25.98 -12.30
C GLU A 26 0.49 -24.57 -11.95
N SER A 27 1.30 -23.51 -12.04
CA SER A 27 0.84 -22.12 -11.84
C SER A 27 1.82 -21.09 -12.43
N ALA A 28 1.27 -19.97 -12.89
CA ALA A 28 2.06 -18.76 -13.16
C ALA A 28 2.15 -17.95 -11.87
N ASP A 29 3.23 -18.14 -11.12
CA ASP A 29 3.50 -17.34 -9.93
C ASP A 29 4.21 -16.04 -10.33
N ILE A 30 3.90 -14.94 -9.65
CA ILE A 30 4.59 -13.67 -9.93
C ILE A 30 6.02 -13.73 -9.39
N ARG A 31 6.98 -13.58 -10.30
CA ARG A 31 8.40 -13.49 -10.02
C ARG A 31 8.77 -12.09 -9.58
N ASP A 32 8.46 -11.12 -10.43
CA ASP A 32 8.79 -9.71 -10.25
C ASP A 32 7.59 -8.85 -10.65
N THR A 33 7.43 -7.71 -10.01
CA THR A 33 6.46 -6.70 -10.42
C THR A 33 6.99 -5.31 -10.12
N ASP A 34 6.69 -4.38 -11.01
CA ASP A 34 6.94 -2.96 -10.87
C ASP A 34 5.70 -2.19 -11.35
N VAL A 35 5.06 -1.44 -10.45
CA VAL A 35 3.82 -0.71 -10.73
C VAL A 35 3.98 0.71 -10.24
N ILE A 36 3.76 1.67 -11.14
CA ILE A 36 3.62 3.08 -10.81
C ILE A 36 2.19 3.50 -11.08
N SER A 37 1.53 4.06 -10.07
CA SER A 37 0.18 4.62 -10.19
C SER A 37 0.10 6.01 -9.60
N ARG A 38 -0.94 6.73 -9.99
CA ARG A 38 -1.26 8.07 -9.50
C ARG A 38 -2.67 8.10 -8.94
N ILE A 39 -2.82 8.62 -7.74
CA ILE A 39 -4.12 8.92 -7.13
C ILE A 39 -4.32 10.42 -7.12
N TYR A 40 -5.29 10.91 -7.88
CA TYR A 40 -5.74 12.30 -7.81
C TYR A 40 -6.62 12.48 -6.57
N SER A 41 -6.39 13.55 -5.83
CA SER A 41 -7.24 13.88 -4.68
C SER A 41 -8.62 14.31 -5.17
N PRO A 42 -9.72 13.68 -4.70
CA PRO A 42 -11.07 14.16 -4.98
C PRO A 42 -11.40 15.48 -4.26
N SER A 43 -10.56 15.93 -3.32
CA SER A 43 -10.88 17.06 -2.43
C SER A 43 -9.97 18.27 -2.59
N THR A 44 -8.82 18.12 -3.26
CA THR A 44 -7.84 19.18 -3.44
C THR A 44 -7.18 19.04 -4.82
N PRO A 45 -6.57 20.10 -5.39
CA PRO A 45 -5.80 19.99 -6.63
C PRO A 45 -4.43 19.32 -6.38
N ALA A 46 -4.40 18.22 -5.62
CA ALA A 46 -3.19 17.47 -5.30
C ALA A 46 -3.28 16.04 -5.86
N TYR A 47 -2.14 15.38 -5.99
CA TYR A 47 -2.10 13.95 -6.27
C TYR A 47 -0.94 13.27 -5.55
N ILE A 48 -0.99 11.94 -5.53
CA ILE A 48 0.02 11.08 -4.94
C ILE A 48 0.46 10.09 -6.01
N ASP A 49 1.76 10.07 -6.30
CA ASP A 49 2.36 8.98 -7.07
C ASP A 49 2.73 7.85 -6.11
N LEU A 50 2.41 6.62 -6.50
CA LEU A 50 2.70 5.40 -5.76
C LEU A 50 3.57 4.50 -6.62
N HIS A 51 4.52 3.86 -5.98
CA HIS A 51 5.38 2.87 -6.62
C HIS A 51 5.39 1.60 -5.77
N PHE A 52 5.08 0.48 -6.40
CA PHE A 52 5.14 -0.86 -5.83
C PHE A 52 6.13 -1.72 -6.61
N THR A 53 7.12 -2.24 -5.90
CA THR A 53 8.01 -3.28 -6.43
C THR A 53 7.87 -4.56 -5.61
N TYR A 54 7.94 -5.71 -6.28
CA TYR A 54 7.80 -7.02 -5.67
C TYR A 54 8.76 -8.01 -6.30
N HIS A 55 9.29 -8.91 -5.48
CA HIS A 55 10.08 -10.05 -5.88
C HIS A 55 9.72 -11.28 -5.06
N TYR A 56 9.53 -12.40 -5.72
CA TYR A 56 9.36 -13.70 -5.07
C TYR A 56 10.02 -14.81 -5.88
N ARG A 57 10.93 -15.56 -5.26
CA ARG A 57 11.48 -16.82 -5.77
C ARG A 57 11.25 -17.92 -4.75
N GLN A 58 10.63 -18.99 -5.19
CA GLN A 58 10.68 -20.24 -4.46
C GLN A 58 11.95 -21.01 -4.87
N ARG A 59 12.85 -21.29 -3.94
CA ARG A 59 14.06 -22.09 -4.23
C ARG A 59 13.87 -23.52 -3.74
N ALA A 60 13.76 -24.47 -4.67
CA ALA A 60 13.41 -25.87 -4.42
C ALA A 60 14.32 -26.61 -3.41
N PHE A 61 15.59 -26.22 -3.29
CA PHE A 61 16.60 -27.02 -2.56
C PHE A 61 17.18 -26.37 -1.29
N ALA A 62 16.70 -25.21 -0.83
CA ALA A 62 17.42 -24.48 0.25
C ALA A 62 16.56 -23.90 1.37
N GLY A 63 15.23 -24.09 1.40
CA GLY A 63 14.37 -23.48 2.43
C GLY A 63 14.42 -21.95 2.49
N ASN A 64 15.11 -21.31 1.54
CA ASN A 64 15.35 -19.88 1.45
C ASN A 64 14.50 -19.34 0.30
N ASN A 65 13.24 -19.04 0.59
CA ASN A 65 12.42 -18.25 -0.32
C ASN A 65 13.02 -16.85 -0.39
N GLU A 66 13.35 -16.40 -1.58
CA GLU A 66 13.86 -15.05 -1.83
C GLU A 66 12.66 -14.16 -2.09
N TRP A 67 12.30 -13.35 -1.11
CA TRP A 67 11.09 -12.55 -1.16
C TRP A 67 11.39 -11.15 -0.65
N HIS A 68 10.90 -10.16 -1.37
CA HIS A 68 10.79 -8.81 -0.88
C HIS A 68 9.71 -8.01 -1.60
N TYR A 69 9.28 -6.93 -0.95
CA TYR A 69 8.45 -5.91 -1.59
C TYR A 69 8.72 -4.55 -0.97
N ALA A 70 8.43 -3.49 -1.71
CA ALA A 70 8.38 -2.14 -1.19
C ALA A 70 7.24 -1.36 -1.87
N VAL A 71 6.52 -0.60 -1.06
CA VAL A 71 5.57 0.42 -1.49
C VAL A 71 6.09 1.76 -0.99
N GLY A 72 6.12 2.74 -1.87
CA GLY A 72 6.44 4.12 -1.52
C GLY A 72 5.53 5.09 -2.23
N TYR A 73 5.60 6.34 -1.79
CA TYR A 73 4.78 7.42 -2.31
C TYR A 73 5.62 8.66 -2.58
N LYS A 74 5.13 9.51 -3.47
CA LYS A 74 5.65 10.86 -3.72
C LYS A 74 4.48 11.83 -3.77
N LEU A 75 4.56 12.87 -2.95
CA LEU A 75 3.47 13.84 -2.75
C LEU A 75 3.58 15.01 -3.72
N HIS A 76 2.45 15.38 -4.31
CA HIS A 76 2.32 16.56 -5.16
C HIS A 76 1.17 17.44 -4.67
N SER A 77 1.42 18.23 -3.61
CA SER A 77 0.43 19.09 -2.96
C SER A 77 0.10 20.37 -3.72
N SER A 78 0.93 20.75 -4.70
CA SER A 78 0.73 21.92 -5.56
C SER A 78 1.34 21.64 -6.93
N PRO A 79 0.71 20.77 -7.72
CA PRO A 79 1.26 20.34 -8.98
C PRO A 79 1.31 21.50 -9.97
N SER A 80 2.45 21.63 -10.65
CA SER A 80 2.53 22.45 -11.85
C SER A 80 1.61 21.88 -12.93
N GLY A 81 1.08 22.71 -13.82
CA GLY A 81 0.22 22.26 -14.93
C GLY A 81 0.85 21.19 -15.84
N ASN A 82 2.18 21.05 -15.80
CA ASN A 82 2.90 19.95 -16.44
C ASN A 82 3.03 18.77 -15.47
N LEU A 83 2.29 17.70 -15.76
CA LEU A 83 2.42 16.44 -15.05
C LEU A 83 3.72 15.71 -15.47
N PRO A 84 4.44 15.07 -14.55
CA PRO A 84 5.58 14.23 -14.88
C PRO A 84 5.17 13.12 -15.86
N ASP A 85 5.98 12.93 -16.90
CA ASP A 85 5.90 11.80 -17.82
C ASP A 85 6.19 10.49 -17.07
N PRO A 86 5.39 9.41 -17.25
CA PRO A 86 5.67 8.11 -16.65
C PRO A 86 7.11 7.62 -16.82
N ALA A 87 7.71 7.81 -17.99
CA ALA A 87 9.10 7.40 -18.23
C ALA A 87 10.13 8.21 -17.43
N ALA A 88 9.79 9.42 -16.99
CA ALA A 88 10.61 10.19 -16.07
C ALA A 88 10.51 9.64 -14.63
N LEU A 89 9.31 9.25 -14.19
CA LEU A 89 9.09 8.66 -12.87
C LEU A 89 9.79 7.31 -12.72
N GLU A 90 9.78 6.47 -13.76
CA GLU A 90 10.52 5.19 -13.78
C GLU A 90 12.02 5.37 -13.56
N LYS A 91 12.60 6.50 -13.99
CA LYS A 91 14.02 6.81 -13.79
C LYS A 91 14.34 7.33 -12.39
N GLU A 92 13.34 7.81 -11.65
CA GLU A 92 13.51 8.30 -10.28
C GLU A 92 13.48 7.15 -9.26
N VAL A 93 12.82 6.05 -9.59
CA VAL A 93 12.79 4.86 -8.74
C VAL A 93 13.99 3.96 -9.05
N PRO A 94 14.70 3.46 -8.03
CA PRO A 94 15.82 2.57 -8.27
C PRO A 94 15.40 1.29 -8.98
N PRO A 95 16.29 0.68 -9.78
CA PRO A 95 15.99 -0.57 -10.48
C PRO A 95 15.72 -1.71 -9.49
N SER A 96 15.01 -2.74 -9.99
CA SER A 96 14.75 -3.98 -9.27
C SER A 96 16.04 -4.62 -8.73
N GLY A 97 16.00 -5.10 -7.48
CA GLY A 97 17.15 -5.72 -6.80
C GLY A 97 17.87 -4.84 -5.77
N MET A 98 17.53 -3.55 -5.65
CA MET A 98 17.96 -2.75 -4.50
C MET A 98 17.25 -3.20 -3.22
N ALA A 99 17.93 -3.10 -2.08
CA ALA A 99 17.32 -3.46 -0.79
C ALA A 99 16.02 -2.66 -0.55
N PRO A 100 14.91 -3.31 -0.16
CA PRO A 100 13.58 -2.66 -0.06
C PRO A 100 13.57 -1.38 0.77
N LYS A 101 14.35 -1.37 1.86
CA LYS A 101 14.50 -0.22 2.76
C LYS A 101 15.10 1.03 2.10
N LYS A 102 15.75 0.90 0.93
CA LYS A 102 16.42 1.98 0.19
C LYS A 102 15.66 2.39 -1.08
N MET A 103 14.60 1.68 -1.47
CA MET A 103 13.88 1.91 -2.72
C MET A 103 13.30 3.33 -2.82
N HIS A 104 12.66 3.80 -1.74
CA HIS A 104 11.92 5.07 -1.75
C HIS A 104 12.55 6.07 -0.78
N GLN A 105 13.77 6.53 -1.09
CA GLN A 105 14.52 7.48 -0.26
C GLN A 105 15.15 8.65 -1.05
N GLN A 106 14.87 8.73 -2.35
CA GLN A 106 15.47 9.69 -3.26
C GLN A 106 14.41 10.37 -4.11
N HIS A 107 14.75 11.50 -4.72
CA HIS A 107 13.87 12.21 -5.67
C HIS A 107 12.47 12.57 -5.11
N GLY A 108 12.35 12.76 -3.80
CA GLY A 108 11.09 13.06 -3.12
C GLY A 108 10.19 11.85 -2.85
N TRP A 109 10.66 10.63 -3.11
CA TRP A 109 9.98 9.41 -2.71
C TRP A 109 10.21 9.11 -1.23
N GLU A 110 9.15 8.65 -0.58
CA GLU A 110 9.15 8.22 0.82
C GLU A 110 8.60 6.78 0.94
N PRO A 111 9.12 5.98 1.88
CA PRO A 111 8.68 4.60 2.04
C PRO A 111 7.36 4.54 2.79
N LEU A 112 6.35 3.87 2.21
CA LEU A 112 5.10 3.56 2.90
C LEU A 112 5.23 2.29 3.74
N CYS A 113 5.61 1.18 3.09
CA CYS A 113 5.82 -0.10 3.75
C CYS A 113 6.71 -1.00 2.90
N PHE A 114 7.41 -1.93 3.53
CA PHE A 114 8.26 -2.87 2.81
C PHE A 114 8.50 -4.13 3.64
N GLY A 115 8.94 -5.22 3.01
CA GLY A 115 9.31 -6.45 3.69
C GLY A 115 10.35 -7.23 2.91
N GLU A 116 11.09 -8.10 3.60
CA GLU A 116 12.09 -8.99 3.01
C GLU A 116 12.19 -10.29 3.81
N SER A 117 12.68 -11.38 3.20
CA SER A 117 12.71 -12.72 3.82
C SER A 117 13.35 -12.78 5.22
N LYS A 118 14.32 -11.89 5.48
CA LYS A 118 15.12 -11.89 6.72
C LYS A 118 14.55 -10.99 7.82
N SER A 119 13.55 -10.15 7.52
CA SER A 119 12.98 -9.23 8.49
C SER A 119 11.46 -9.27 8.49
N SER A 120 10.87 -8.87 9.62
CA SER A 120 9.45 -8.54 9.64
C SER A 120 9.18 -7.35 8.73
N GLY A 121 8.04 -7.37 8.02
CA GLY A 121 7.62 -6.22 7.21
C GLY A 121 7.45 -4.95 8.05
N VAL A 122 7.96 -3.83 7.56
CA VAL A 122 7.80 -2.51 8.15
C VAL A 122 6.44 -1.96 7.70
N PRO A 123 5.52 -1.66 8.64
CA PRO A 123 4.22 -1.11 8.30
C PRO A 123 4.31 0.40 7.97
N PRO A 124 3.21 0.96 7.43
CA PRO A 124 3.02 2.41 7.39
C PRO A 124 3.18 3.06 8.76
N LYS A 125 3.68 4.29 8.81
CA LYS A 125 3.68 5.12 10.03
C LYS A 125 2.35 5.87 10.15
N LYS A 126 1.98 6.23 11.37
CA LYS A 126 0.71 6.91 11.63
C LYS A 126 0.67 8.29 10.98
N GLU A 127 1.76 9.02 11.12
CA GLU A 127 1.95 10.39 10.68
C GLU A 127 1.84 10.46 9.15
N ASP A 128 2.54 9.56 8.46
CA ASP A 128 2.51 9.41 7.01
C ASP A 128 1.07 9.12 6.52
N VAL A 129 0.38 8.15 7.13
CA VAL A 129 -1.01 7.79 6.75
C VAL A 129 -2.00 8.93 7.02
N ALA A 130 -1.81 9.68 8.09
CA ALA A 130 -2.64 10.85 8.39
C ALA A 130 -2.43 11.95 7.35
N GLY A 131 -1.18 12.29 7.01
CA GLY A 131 -0.89 13.26 5.97
C GLY A 131 -1.43 12.84 4.60
N LEU A 132 -1.27 11.56 4.23
CA LEU A 132 -1.83 11.00 3.00
C LEU A 132 -3.36 11.06 2.98
N TYR A 133 -4.01 10.81 4.12
CA TYR A 133 -5.47 11.00 4.23
C TYR A 133 -5.84 12.46 3.98
N GLU A 134 -5.13 13.40 4.58
CA GLU A 134 -5.44 14.84 4.46
C GLU A 134 -5.27 15.35 3.04
N ILE A 135 -4.24 14.88 2.34
CA ILE A 135 -4.03 15.19 0.92
C ILE A 135 -5.17 14.64 0.06
N LEU A 136 -5.60 13.39 0.27
CA LEU A 136 -6.62 12.76 -0.57
C LEU A 136 -8.04 13.23 -0.24
N PHE A 137 -8.36 13.39 1.03
CA PHE A 137 -9.75 13.51 1.50
C PHE A 137 -10.03 14.79 2.28
N GLY A 138 -9.03 15.66 2.43
CA GLY A 138 -9.12 16.88 3.21
C GLY A 138 -8.89 16.67 4.71
N PRO A 139 -9.02 17.74 5.53
CA PRO A 139 -8.60 17.75 6.93
C PRO A 139 -9.11 16.55 7.73
N LEU A 140 -8.22 15.89 8.47
CA LEU A 140 -8.60 14.80 9.34
C LEU A 140 -9.22 15.39 10.62
N PRO A 141 -10.51 15.17 10.90
CA PRO A 141 -11.13 15.77 12.07
C PRO A 141 -10.44 15.26 13.34
N GLU A 142 -9.84 16.16 14.12
CA GLU A 142 -9.31 15.80 15.42
C GLU A 142 -10.48 15.60 16.41
N PRO A 143 -10.59 14.43 17.05
CA PRO A 143 -11.59 14.24 18.08
C PRO A 143 -11.28 15.17 19.26
N PRO A 144 -12.23 15.99 19.75
CA PRO A 144 -12.10 16.72 21.02
C PRO A 144 -11.55 15.84 22.15
N LYS A 145 -10.84 16.42 23.13
CA LYS A 145 -10.25 15.67 24.28
C LYS A 145 -11.25 14.79 25.03
N ARG A 146 -12.55 15.15 25.03
CA ARG A 146 -13.67 14.37 25.61
C ARG A 146 -14.57 13.72 24.54
N SER A 147 -14.00 13.31 23.42
CA SER A 147 -14.76 12.63 22.38
C SER A 147 -15.27 11.28 22.84
N SER A 148 -16.45 10.92 22.35
CA SER A 148 -16.96 9.56 22.46
C SER A 148 -15.98 8.58 21.79
N GLU A 149 -15.92 7.35 22.30
CA GLU A 149 -15.11 6.29 21.70
C GLU A 149 -15.52 6.01 20.24
N ALA A 150 -16.79 6.25 19.89
CA ALA A 150 -17.28 6.12 18.52
C ALA A 150 -16.56 7.07 17.54
N LEU A 151 -16.33 8.33 17.91
CA LEU A 151 -15.64 9.30 17.07
C LEU A 151 -14.16 8.93 16.88
N LYS A 152 -13.51 8.47 17.95
CA LYS A 152 -12.12 7.97 17.88
C LYS A 152 -12.03 6.74 16.98
N VAL A 153 -12.99 5.82 17.06
CA VAL A 153 -13.04 4.64 16.20
C VAL A 153 -13.22 5.04 14.74
N GLU A 154 -14.13 5.96 14.42
CA GLU A 154 -14.35 6.41 13.04
C GLU A 154 -13.10 7.08 12.44
N GLN A 155 -12.38 7.90 13.21
CA GLN A 155 -11.11 8.47 12.76
C GLN A 155 -10.10 7.38 12.40
N LYS A 156 -9.95 6.36 13.25
CA LYS A 156 -9.06 5.23 12.97
C LYS A 156 -9.52 4.43 11.75
N ARG A 157 -10.84 4.28 11.53
CA ARG A 157 -11.41 3.60 10.34
C ARG A 157 -11.02 4.32 9.06
N ARG A 158 -11.06 5.65 9.07
CA ARG A 158 -10.61 6.48 7.93
C ARG A 158 -9.16 6.21 7.58
N LEU A 159 -8.26 6.18 8.56
CA LEU A 159 -6.83 5.90 8.33
C LEU A 159 -6.59 4.49 7.76
N VAL A 160 -7.27 3.46 8.28
CA VAL A 160 -7.15 2.11 7.70
C VAL A 160 -7.71 2.06 6.28
N ARG A 161 -8.80 2.77 5.99
CA ARG A 161 -9.33 2.89 4.63
C ARG A 161 -8.33 3.58 3.69
N THR A 162 -7.59 4.60 4.15
CA THR A 162 -6.49 5.19 3.37
C THR A 162 -5.46 4.15 2.98
N ILE A 163 -4.97 3.34 3.93
CA ILE A 163 -4.01 2.27 3.62
C ILE A 163 -4.57 1.33 2.56
N ARG A 164 -5.84 0.90 2.70
CA ARG A 164 -6.49 0.03 1.71
C ARG A 164 -6.55 0.67 0.32
N VAL A 165 -6.86 1.96 0.22
CA VAL A 165 -6.89 2.71 -1.05
C VAL A 165 -5.50 2.78 -1.68
N LEU A 166 -4.47 3.12 -0.89
CA LEU A 166 -3.09 3.19 -1.36
C LEU A 166 -2.60 1.83 -1.89
N LEU A 167 -2.91 0.74 -1.18
CA LEU A 167 -2.57 -0.62 -1.62
C LEU A 167 -3.34 -1.03 -2.88
N ALA A 168 -4.65 -0.75 -2.92
CA ALA A 168 -5.48 -1.08 -4.08
C ALA A 168 -5.04 -0.35 -5.35
N ALA A 169 -4.57 0.89 -5.23
CA ALA A 169 -4.07 1.68 -6.35
C ALA A 169 -2.82 1.08 -7.03
N VAL A 170 -2.12 0.17 -6.36
CA VAL A 170 -0.98 -0.58 -6.92
C VAL A 170 -1.29 -2.07 -7.12
N GLY A 171 -2.59 -2.44 -7.14
CA GLY A 171 -3.04 -3.80 -7.42
C GLY A 171 -3.03 -4.75 -6.22
N ILE A 172 -2.90 -4.25 -5.00
CA ILE A 172 -2.91 -5.05 -3.77
C ILE A 172 -4.30 -4.94 -3.10
N ASP A 173 -5.21 -5.87 -3.44
CA ASP A 173 -6.53 -5.96 -2.78
C ASP A 173 -6.43 -6.62 -1.40
N TYR A 174 -5.98 -5.86 -0.40
CA TYR A 174 -5.96 -6.31 1.00
C TYR A 174 -7.14 -5.72 1.79
N ARG A 175 -8.12 -6.57 2.12
CA ARG A 175 -9.12 -6.27 3.15
C ARG A 175 -8.54 -6.38 4.56
N ILE A 176 -8.22 -5.24 5.18
CA ILE A 176 -7.71 -5.15 6.56
C ILE A 176 -8.85 -4.86 7.54
N ALA A 177 -9.32 -5.81 8.33
CA ALA A 177 -10.44 -5.66 9.26
C ALA A 177 -10.31 -4.42 10.17
N VAL A 178 -11.42 -3.71 10.40
CA VAL A 178 -11.53 -2.52 11.27
C VAL A 178 -12.55 -2.69 12.40
N GLU A 179 -13.35 -3.76 12.37
CA GLU A 179 -14.37 -4.07 13.38
C GLU A 179 -14.21 -5.47 13.98
N LYS A 180 -14.75 -5.66 15.18
CA LYS A 180 -14.80 -6.97 15.83
C LYS A 180 -15.76 -7.88 15.04
N GLY A 181 -15.23 -8.97 14.48
CA GLY A 181 -16.01 -9.92 13.67
C GLY A 181 -15.69 -9.85 12.18
N GLU A 182 -15.11 -8.74 11.71
CA GLU A 182 -14.49 -8.69 10.39
C GLU A 182 -13.24 -9.57 10.35
N LYS A 183 -12.95 -10.14 9.18
CA LYS A 183 -11.75 -10.95 8.94
C LYS A 183 -10.83 -10.25 7.96
N ASP A 184 -9.53 -10.31 8.25
CA ASP A 184 -8.51 -9.97 7.28
C ASP A 184 -8.59 -10.93 6.09
N VAL A 185 -8.64 -10.38 4.87
CA VAL A 185 -8.57 -11.16 3.62
C VAL A 185 -7.32 -10.69 2.88
N PRO A 186 -6.21 -11.45 2.95
CA PRO A 186 -5.01 -11.12 2.19
C PRO A 186 -5.27 -11.23 0.68
N PRO A 187 -4.47 -10.52 -0.13
CA PRO A 187 -4.61 -10.56 -1.59
C PRO A 187 -4.46 -11.99 -2.12
N GLY A 188 -5.28 -12.37 -3.11
CA GLY A 188 -5.21 -13.67 -3.79
C GLY A 188 -5.74 -14.89 -3.02
N ARG A 189 -6.42 -14.73 -1.87
CA ARG A 189 -6.86 -15.88 -1.03
C ARG A 189 -7.97 -16.77 -1.63
N LYS A 190 -8.54 -16.46 -2.81
CA LYS A 190 -9.75 -17.13 -3.33
C LYS A 190 -9.64 -17.63 -4.78
N GLY A 191 -8.46 -18.02 -5.26
CA GLY A 191 -8.30 -18.60 -6.60
C GLY A 191 -8.49 -17.63 -7.77
N ASP A 192 -9.15 -16.51 -7.53
CA ASP A 192 -9.30 -15.41 -8.48
C ASP A 192 -8.28 -14.30 -8.13
N GLY A 193 -7.14 -14.31 -8.80
CA GLY A 193 -6.18 -13.19 -8.80
C GLY A 193 -4.82 -13.48 -8.18
N ILE A 194 -3.99 -12.44 -8.19
CA ILE A 194 -2.58 -12.49 -7.81
C ILE A 194 -2.42 -12.55 -6.28
N HIS A 195 -1.65 -13.52 -5.79
CA HIS A 195 -1.28 -13.59 -4.38
C HIS A 195 -0.01 -12.79 -4.10
N TRP A 196 -0.16 -11.68 -3.36
CA TRP A 196 0.98 -10.91 -2.85
C TRP A 196 1.32 -11.35 -1.44
N LYS A 197 2.54 -11.84 -1.23
CA LYS A 197 3.07 -12.03 0.11
C LYS A 197 3.54 -10.68 0.66
N LEU A 198 3.00 -10.24 1.80
CA LEU A 198 3.28 -8.93 2.42
C LEU A 198 3.94 -9.04 3.80
N ASP A 199 4.12 -10.26 4.31
CA ASP A 199 4.95 -10.53 5.48
C ASP A 199 5.61 -11.91 5.37
N ALA A 200 6.83 -12.03 5.88
CA ALA A 200 7.61 -13.27 5.83
C ALA A 200 6.88 -14.46 6.50
N LYS A 201 6.17 -14.20 7.61
CA LYS A 201 5.47 -15.23 8.41
C LYS A 201 4.02 -15.39 8.00
N SER A 202 3.28 -14.28 7.89
CA SER A 202 1.87 -14.30 7.52
C SER A 202 1.39 -12.88 7.24
N ASP A 203 0.67 -12.69 6.13
CA ASP A 203 0.09 -11.40 5.77
C ASP A 203 -0.80 -10.83 6.88
N LYS A 204 -1.41 -11.67 7.72
CA LYS A 204 -2.16 -11.23 8.91
C LYS A 204 -1.32 -10.34 9.84
N GLN A 205 0.00 -10.53 9.88
CA GLN A 205 0.91 -9.66 10.64
C GLN A 205 1.00 -8.27 10.00
N PHE A 206 1.01 -8.17 8.68
CA PHE A 206 0.92 -6.88 7.99
C PHE A 206 -0.37 -6.15 8.38
N ALA A 207 -1.53 -6.81 8.28
CA ALA A 207 -2.82 -6.21 8.67
C ALA A 207 -2.83 -5.76 10.13
N LYS A 208 -2.27 -6.57 11.05
CA LYS A 208 -2.13 -6.21 12.47
C LYS A 208 -1.27 -4.96 12.66
N ARG A 209 -0.14 -4.86 11.97
CA ARG A 209 0.78 -3.72 12.08
C ARG A 209 0.20 -2.45 11.43
N ALA A 210 -0.45 -2.57 10.28
CA ALA A 210 -1.18 -1.47 9.63
C ALA A 210 -2.28 -0.90 10.54
N ARG A 211 -3.08 -1.78 11.18
CA ARG A 211 -4.03 -1.35 12.22
C ARG A 211 -3.35 -0.64 13.38
N LYS A 212 -2.25 -1.19 13.89
CA LYS A 212 -1.51 -0.61 15.01
C LYS A 212 -1.01 0.80 14.67
N ALA A 213 -0.51 1.02 13.46
CA ALA A 213 -0.13 2.34 12.96
C ALA A 213 -1.31 3.32 12.98
N CYS A 214 -2.49 2.87 12.56
CA CYS A 214 -3.72 3.68 12.64
C CYS A 214 -4.31 3.81 14.06
N GLY A 215 -3.63 3.33 15.11
CA GLY A 215 -4.13 3.37 16.49
C GLY A 215 -5.24 2.37 16.81
N PHE A 216 -5.43 1.34 15.97
CA PHE A 216 -6.31 0.20 16.22
C PHE A 216 -5.56 -0.94 16.92
N GLN A 217 -6.19 -1.50 17.95
CA GLN A 217 -5.88 -2.83 18.45
C GLN A 217 -7.18 -3.63 18.46
N LEU A 218 -7.31 -4.59 17.54
CA LEU A 218 -8.34 -5.62 17.65
C LEU A 218 -7.80 -6.73 18.56
N PRO A 219 -8.64 -7.30 19.46
CA PRO A 219 -8.23 -8.47 20.23
C PRO A 219 -7.79 -9.58 19.27
N THR A 220 -6.57 -10.09 19.45
CA THR A 220 -6.16 -11.32 18.77
C THR A 220 -6.97 -12.47 19.34
N LYS A 221 -7.77 -13.13 18.49
CA LYS A 221 -8.21 -14.50 18.76
C LYS A 221 -7.10 -15.46 18.41
#